data_AF-A0A0C2ZSX0-F1
#
_entry.id   AF-A0A0C2ZSX0-F1
#
_cell.length_a   1.000
_cell.length_b   1.000
_cell.length_c   1.000
_cell.angle_alpha   90.00
_cell.angle_beta   90.00
_cell.angle_gamma   90.00
#
_symmetry.space_group_name_H-M   'P 1'
#
loop_
_entity.id
_entity.type
_entity.pdbx_description
1 polymer ?
#
loop_
_entity_poly.entity_id
_entity_poly.type
_entity_poly.pdbx_seq_one_letter_code
_entity_poly.pdbx_strand_id
1 'polypeptide(L)'
;LIYHRYIGCSLLSPTIAISLHTLATYCQVHCICPWFGIQAQCKLLCHIHDMPCQPYLNVQLTAAYNVYLNILDHVDRQLKKALGHDTDNWRMLNSCPACFYKLEDEPILDFDWLVSIDGNNSLKRWDMSTYGVTPQVDTHRPHSDYWLSDPTWITLNMKFTPRYSDHVNDTDNWQSPPVNSDPDVPTSFACVERWHNAGPEQCKRMFSMFHELGIFIASCWHRFVLLACDMVKSSELYVSFVLD
;
A
#
# COMPACT_ATOMS: atom_id res chain seq x y z
N LEU A 1 -25.29 -18.22 19.21
CA LEU A 1 -25.32 -17.30 18.05
C LEU A 1 -24.47 -17.81 16.88
N ILE A 2 -23.18 -18.11 17.08
CA ILE A 2 -22.29 -18.59 15.99
C ILE A 2 -22.80 -19.90 15.33
N TYR A 3 -23.29 -20.87 16.12
CA TYR A 3 -23.92 -22.09 15.57
C TYR A 3 -25.13 -21.81 14.65
N HIS A 4 -25.79 -20.67 14.84
CA HIS A 4 -26.89 -20.22 13.98
C HIS A 4 -26.43 -19.23 12.89
N ARG A 5 -25.12 -19.07 12.69
CA ARG A 5 -24.49 -18.17 11.70
C ARG A 5 -24.69 -16.69 11.99
N TYR A 6 -24.69 -16.29 13.26
CA TYR A 6 -24.74 -14.89 13.68
C TYR A 6 -23.60 -14.51 14.62
N ILE A 7 -23.13 -13.26 14.50
CA ILE A 7 -22.19 -12.60 15.41
C ILE A 7 -22.96 -11.55 16.21
N GLY A 8 -22.88 -11.63 17.54
CA GLY A 8 -23.46 -10.61 18.42
C GLY A 8 -22.58 -9.36 18.49
N CYS A 9 -23.20 -8.18 18.58
CA CYS A 9 -22.48 -6.91 18.65
C CYS A 9 -22.14 -6.46 20.09
N SER A 10 -22.37 -7.33 21.09
CA SER A 10 -22.04 -7.14 22.50
C SER A 10 -21.67 -8.48 23.14
N LEU A 11 -20.72 -8.46 24.07
CA LEU A 11 -20.17 -9.65 24.74
C LEU A 11 -21.13 -10.24 25.78
N LEU A 12 -21.91 -9.40 26.46
CA LEU A 12 -22.74 -9.81 27.60
C LEU A 12 -24.22 -9.95 27.26
N SER A 13 -24.77 -8.98 26.51
CA SER A 13 -26.18 -8.93 26.15
C SER A 13 -26.35 -8.37 24.73
N PRO A 14 -26.22 -9.21 23.69
CA PRO A 14 -26.36 -8.74 22.31
C PRO A 14 -27.84 -8.46 21.98
N THR A 15 -28.21 -7.18 21.92
CA THR A 15 -29.52 -6.75 21.41
C THR A 15 -29.60 -6.86 19.89
N ILE A 16 -28.46 -6.78 19.21
CA ILE A 16 -28.33 -6.84 17.75
C ILE A 16 -27.29 -7.90 17.40
N ALA A 17 -27.62 -8.71 16.41
CA ALA A 17 -26.74 -9.71 15.83
C ALA A 17 -26.75 -9.60 14.31
N ILE A 18 -25.59 -9.80 13.71
CA ILE A 18 -25.38 -9.69 12.26
C ILE A 18 -25.03 -11.06 11.72
N SER A 19 -25.66 -11.43 10.61
CA SER A 19 -25.43 -12.76 10.03
C SER A 19 -24.04 -12.84 9.40
N LEU A 20 -23.41 -14.02 9.45
CA LEU A 20 -22.14 -14.29 8.77
C LEU A 20 -22.26 -14.09 7.26
N HIS A 21 -23.41 -14.41 6.66
CA HIS A 21 -23.66 -14.18 5.24
C HIS A 21 -23.63 -12.69 4.91
N THR A 22 -24.26 -11.84 5.72
CA THR A 22 -24.23 -10.39 5.51
C THR A 22 -22.81 -9.84 5.55
N LEU A 23 -21.98 -10.31 6.50
CA LEU A 23 -20.58 -9.89 6.62
C LEU A 23 -19.74 -10.41 5.44
N ALA A 24 -19.95 -11.66 5.03
CA ALA A 24 -19.29 -12.24 3.85
C ALA A 24 -19.66 -11.52 2.57
N THR A 25 -20.94 -11.18 2.37
CA THR A 25 -21.41 -10.38 1.23
C THR A 25 -20.73 -9.02 1.23
N TYR A 26 -20.67 -8.35 2.39
CA TYR A 26 -19.98 -7.07 2.49
C TYR A 26 -18.49 -7.17 2.15
N CYS A 27 -17.77 -8.22 2.56
CA CYS A 27 -16.39 -8.46 2.10
C CYS A 27 -16.29 -8.46 0.58
N GLN A 28 -17.14 -9.23 -0.10
CA GLN A 28 -17.10 -9.36 -1.56
C GLN A 28 -17.45 -8.04 -2.25
N VAL A 29 -18.45 -7.32 -1.75
CA VAL A 29 -18.82 -6.00 -2.29
C VAL A 29 -17.66 -5.02 -2.13
N HIS A 30 -16.99 -5.00 -0.98
CA HIS A 30 -15.86 -4.11 -0.74
C HIS A 30 -14.63 -4.45 -1.58
N CYS A 31 -14.41 -5.74 -1.92
CA CYS A 31 -13.35 -6.16 -2.85
C CYS A 31 -13.58 -5.63 -4.27
N ILE A 32 -14.83 -5.54 -4.73
CA ILE A 32 -15.19 -5.10 -6.09
C ILE A 32 -15.32 -3.57 -6.15
N CYS A 33 -15.88 -2.98 -5.10
CA CYS A 33 -16.14 -1.55 -5.00
C CYS A 33 -15.61 -1.02 -3.66
N PRO A 34 -14.32 -0.64 -3.58
CA PRO A 34 -13.72 -0.07 -2.37
C PRO A 34 -14.40 1.22 -1.88
N TRP A 35 -15.13 1.89 -2.77
CA TRP A 35 -15.90 3.11 -2.47
C TRP A 35 -17.15 2.80 -1.64
N PHE A 36 -17.62 1.55 -1.65
CA PHE A 36 -18.74 1.11 -0.84
C PHE A 36 -18.29 0.82 0.60
N GLY A 37 -18.19 1.87 1.40
CA GLY A 37 -17.74 1.78 2.78
C GLY A 37 -18.77 1.16 3.74
N ILE A 38 -18.30 0.84 4.95
CA ILE A 38 -19.11 0.17 5.98
C ILE A 38 -20.33 0.99 6.41
N GLN A 39 -20.23 2.32 6.33
CA GLN A 39 -21.36 3.21 6.62
C GLN A 39 -22.48 3.09 5.59
N ALA A 40 -22.13 2.92 4.31
CA ALA A 40 -23.10 2.69 3.25
C ALA A 40 -23.80 1.34 3.47
N GLN A 41 -23.05 0.30 3.84
CA GLN A 41 -23.61 -1.01 4.21
C GLN A 41 -24.55 -0.91 5.42
N CYS A 42 -24.19 -0.15 6.45
CA CYS A 42 -25.06 0.05 7.61
C CYS A 42 -26.37 0.73 7.21
N LYS A 43 -26.31 1.78 6.38
CA LYS A 43 -27.51 2.47 5.87
C LYS A 43 -28.38 1.55 5.01
N LEU A 44 -27.76 0.74 4.15
CA LEU A 44 -28.47 -0.26 3.34
C LEU A 44 -29.24 -1.24 4.22
N LEU A 45 -28.59 -1.82 5.24
CA LEU A 45 -29.24 -2.73 6.18
C LEU A 45 -30.40 -2.05 6.92
N CYS A 46 -30.18 -0.82 7.40
CA CYS A 46 -31.24 -0.05 8.07
C CYS A 46 -32.44 0.18 7.14
N HIS A 47 -32.20 0.49 5.87
CA HIS A 47 -33.25 0.70 4.87
C HIS A 47 -34.02 -0.58 4.55
N ILE A 48 -33.33 -1.72 4.43
CA ILE A 48 -33.96 -3.05 4.24
C ILE A 48 -34.88 -3.41 5.41
N HIS A 49 -34.54 -2.97 6.62
CA HIS A 49 -35.31 -3.26 7.83
C HIS A 49 -36.31 -2.15 8.20
N ASP A 50 -36.49 -1.12 7.36
CA ASP A 50 -37.34 0.04 7.64
C ASP A 50 -37.01 0.73 8.98
N MET A 51 -35.73 0.79 9.34
CA MET A 51 -35.24 1.39 10.59
C MET A 51 -34.39 2.64 10.32
N PRO A 52 -34.43 3.65 11.20
CA PRO A 52 -33.54 4.80 11.10
C PRO A 52 -32.09 4.39 11.40
N CYS A 53 -31.15 4.84 10.56
CA CYS A 53 -29.73 4.58 10.78
C CYS A 53 -29.21 5.42 11.95
N GLN A 54 -28.86 4.73 13.05
CA GLN A 54 -28.32 5.36 14.26
C GLN A 54 -26.79 5.24 14.28
N PRO A 55 -26.06 6.21 14.86
CA PRO A 55 -24.60 6.19 14.90
C PRO A 55 -24.02 4.91 15.53
N TYR A 56 -24.66 4.40 16.59
CA TYR A 56 -24.18 3.20 17.28
C TYR A 56 -24.24 1.93 16.41
N LEU A 57 -25.14 1.87 15.42
CA LEU A 57 -25.27 0.71 14.51
C LEU A 57 -24.04 0.57 13.62
N ASN A 58 -23.45 1.69 13.20
CA ASN A 58 -22.19 1.68 12.45
C ASN A 58 -21.06 1.10 13.29
N VAL A 59 -20.95 1.52 14.55
CA VAL A 59 -19.93 1.01 15.48
C VAL A 59 -20.12 -0.49 15.71
N GLN A 60 -21.35 -0.94 15.90
CA GLN A 60 -21.69 -2.35 16.08
C GLN A 60 -21.39 -3.19 14.83
N LEU A 61 -21.73 -2.70 13.64
CA LEU A 61 -21.40 -3.35 12.38
C LEU A 61 -19.88 -3.45 12.18
N THR A 62 -19.14 -2.38 12.44
CA THR A 62 -17.66 -2.38 12.38
C THR A 62 -17.06 -3.38 13.36
N ALA A 63 -17.54 -3.41 14.61
CA ALA A 63 -17.06 -4.37 15.60
C ALA A 63 -17.34 -5.82 15.18
N ALA A 64 -18.55 -6.11 14.71
CA ALA A 64 -18.91 -7.44 14.21
C ALA A 64 -18.09 -7.84 12.98
N TYR A 65 -17.82 -6.89 12.08
CA TYR A 65 -17.00 -7.12 10.89
C TYR A 65 -15.53 -7.41 11.25
N ASN A 66 -14.95 -6.68 12.20
CA ASN A 66 -13.60 -6.94 12.69
C ASN A 66 -13.49 -8.34 13.33
N VAL A 67 -14.49 -8.75 14.12
CA VAL A 67 -14.55 -10.11 14.67
C VAL A 67 -14.65 -11.15 13.56
N TYR A 68 -15.46 -10.90 12.53
CA TYR A 68 -15.57 -11.78 11.38
C TYR A 68 -14.24 -11.95 10.64
N LEU A 69 -13.51 -10.85 10.36
CA LEU A 69 -12.19 -10.91 9.74
C LEU A 69 -11.19 -11.68 10.60
N ASN A 70 -11.20 -11.47 11.92
CA ASN A 70 -10.35 -12.22 12.85
C ASN A 70 -10.63 -13.73 12.84
N ILE A 71 -11.91 -14.13 12.69
CA ILE A 71 -12.28 -15.55 12.56
C ILE A 71 -11.72 -16.12 11.25
N LEU A 72 -11.89 -15.42 10.12
CA LEU A 72 -11.35 -15.86 8.84
C LEU A 72 -9.83 -16.03 8.88
N ASP A 73 -9.13 -15.04 9.41
CA ASP A 73 -7.68 -15.03 9.58
C ASP A 73 -7.19 -16.17 10.49
N HIS A 74 -7.90 -16.43 11.59
CA HIS A 74 -7.58 -17.56 12.46
C HIS A 74 -7.77 -18.91 11.76
N VAL A 75 -8.85 -19.08 10.99
CA VAL A 75 -9.09 -20.29 10.21
C VAL A 75 -8.03 -20.47 9.12
N ASP A 76 -7.68 -19.39 8.41
CA ASP A 76 -6.65 -19.41 7.36
C ASP A 76 -5.28 -19.81 7.93
N ARG A 77 -4.89 -19.28 9.09
CA ARG A 77 -3.67 -19.73 9.80
C ARG A 77 -3.70 -21.21 10.16
N GLN A 78 -4.82 -21.71 10.68
CA GLN A 78 -4.93 -23.14 10.99
C GLN A 78 -4.82 -24.00 9.73
N LEU A 79 -5.44 -23.56 8.63
CA LEU A 79 -5.36 -24.24 7.34
C LEU A 79 -3.93 -24.24 6.81
N LYS A 80 -3.24 -23.09 6.82
CA LYS A 80 -1.83 -22.98 6.45
C LYS A 80 -0.96 -23.92 7.26
N LYS A 81 -1.15 -23.96 8.58
CA LYS A 81 -0.43 -24.89 9.46
C LYS A 81 -0.71 -26.35 9.13
N ALA A 82 -1.96 -26.72 8.86
CA ALA A 82 -2.32 -28.08 8.46
C ALA A 82 -1.73 -28.49 7.11
N LEU A 83 -1.59 -27.54 6.18
CA LEU A 83 -0.97 -27.74 4.87
C LEU A 83 0.57 -27.65 4.90
N GLY A 84 1.18 -27.32 6.05
CA GLY A 84 2.63 -27.12 6.15
C GLY A 84 3.12 -25.80 5.55
N HIS A 85 2.22 -24.83 5.34
CA HIS A 85 2.48 -23.51 4.76
C HIS A 85 2.79 -22.44 5.82
N ASP A 86 3.29 -22.83 6.99
CA ASP A 86 3.50 -21.98 8.17
C ASP A 86 4.99 -21.63 8.40
N THR A 87 5.86 -21.90 7.42
CA THR A 87 7.27 -21.52 7.50
C THR A 87 7.47 -20.03 7.21
N ASP A 88 8.54 -19.44 7.74
CA ASP A 88 8.92 -18.06 7.42
C ASP A 88 9.01 -17.85 5.90
N ASN A 89 8.39 -16.78 5.41
CA ASN A 89 8.33 -16.41 4.00
C ASN A 89 7.75 -17.48 3.06
N TRP A 90 6.98 -18.47 3.57
CA TRP A 90 6.42 -19.55 2.75
C TRP A 90 5.69 -19.02 1.53
N ARG A 91 4.84 -18.01 1.71
CA ARG A 91 4.09 -17.40 0.61
C ARG A 91 5.02 -16.81 -0.44
N MET A 92 6.05 -16.06 -0.04
CA MET A 92 6.97 -15.44 -1.00
C MET A 92 7.64 -16.50 -1.88
N LEU A 93 8.03 -17.63 -1.30
CA LEU A 93 8.68 -18.74 -2.00
C LEU A 93 7.71 -19.59 -2.84
N ASN A 94 6.40 -19.49 -2.63
CA ASN A 94 5.40 -20.35 -3.27
C ASN A 94 4.25 -19.58 -3.94
N SER A 95 4.31 -18.25 -4.04
CA SER A 95 3.20 -17.41 -4.53
C SER A 95 2.89 -17.68 -6.00
N CYS A 96 3.95 -17.76 -6.81
CA CYS A 96 3.84 -17.90 -8.25
C CYS A 96 4.40 -19.27 -8.66
N PRO A 97 3.54 -20.23 -9.04
CA PRO A 97 3.99 -21.54 -9.49
C PRO A 97 5.02 -21.43 -10.63
N ALA A 98 4.79 -20.56 -11.60
CA ALA A 98 5.68 -20.41 -12.75
C ALA A 98 7.04 -19.77 -12.41
N CYS A 99 7.17 -19.04 -11.30
CA CYS A 99 8.46 -18.46 -10.90
C CYS A 99 9.25 -19.35 -9.94
N PHE A 100 8.57 -20.16 -9.12
CA PHE A 100 9.22 -20.86 -8.00
C PHE A 100 9.20 -22.38 -8.13
N TYR A 101 8.41 -22.94 -9.04
CA TYR A 101 8.39 -24.38 -9.31
C TYR A 101 9.35 -24.72 -10.44
N LYS A 102 10.57 -25.17 -10.09
CA LYS A 102 11.59 -25.60 -11.06
C LYS A 102 11.38 -27.06 -11.48
N LEU A 103 11.43 -27.34 -12.78
CA LEU A 103 11.35 -28.71 -13.31
C LEU A 103 12.72 -29.40 -13.32
N GLU A 104 12.74 -30.73 -13.26
CA GLU A 104 13.99 -31.53 -13.20
C GLU A 104 14.92 -31.29 -14.40
N ASP A 105 14.34 -31.05 -15.58
CA ASP A 105 15.07 -30.83 -16.84
C ASP A 105 15.06 -29.36 -17.30
N GLU A 106 14.76 -28.42 -16.39
CA GLU A 106 14.73 -27.00 -16.75
C GLU A 106 16.15 -26.45 -16.97
N PRO A 107 16.42 -25.81 -18.11
CA PRO A 107 17.73 -25.19 -18.33
C PRO A 107 17.96 -24.07 -17.32
N ILE A 108 19.20 -23.95 -16.83
CA ILE A 108 19.57 -22.87 -15.92
C ILE A 108 19.37 -21.53 -16.63
N LEU A 109 18.49 -20.71 -16.08
CA LEU A 109 18.24 -19.35 -16.54
C LEU A 109 19.29 -18.40 -15.96
N ASP A 110 19.70 -17.38 -16.73
CA ASP A 110 20.58 -16.31 -16.22
C ASP A 110 19.90 -15.50 -15.10
N PHE A 111 18.57 -15.42 -15.16
CA PHE A 111 17.72 -14.81 -14.14
C PHE A 111 16.56 -15.75 -13.82
N ASP A 112 16.47 -16.21 -12.57
CA ASP A 112 15.44 -17.17 -12.13
C ASP A 112 14.01 -16.61 -12.21
N TRP A 113 13.82 -15.30 -11.97
CA TRP A 113 12.52 -14.66 -12.03
C TRP A 113 12.68 -13.13 -12.16
N LEU A 114 11.66 -12.50 -12.73
CA LEU A 114 11.62 -11.06 -12.97
C LEU A 114 10.51 -10.40 -12.14
N VAL A 115 10.86 -9.24 -11.56
CA VAL A 115 9.98 -8.45 -10.70
C VAL A 115 9.74 -7.09 -11.32
N SER A 116 8.47 -6.69 -11.33
CA SER A 116 8.07 -5.32 -11.59
C SER A 116 7.64 -4.69 -10.28
N ILE A 117 8.22 -3.53 -9.98
CA ILE A 117 7.86 -2.72 -8.83
C ILE A 117 7.19 -1.46 -9.36
N ASP A 118 6.01 -1.15 -8.84
CA ASP A 118 5.29 0.08 -9.18
C ASP A 118 4.91 0.84 -7.91
N GLY A 119 5.02 2.15 -7.99
CA GLY A 119 4.73 3.09 -6.90
C GLY A 119 3.45 3.86 -7.20
N ASN A 120 2.42 3.68 -6.38
CA ASN A 120 1.19 4.45 -6.50
C ASN A 120 1.27 5.76 -5.71
N ASN A 121 1.66 6.84 -6.37
CA ASN A 121 1.78 8.18 -5.78
C ASN A 121 0.46 8.96 -5.62
N SER A 122 -0.68 8.35 -5.99
CA SER A 122 -1.99 9.00 -5.86
C SER A 122 -2.57 8.89 -4.45
N LEU A 123 -2.19 7.86 -3.70
CA LEU A 123 -2.59 7.65 -2.32
C LEU A 123 -1.68 8.46 -1.41
N LYS A 124 -2.22 9.48 -0.75
CA LYS A 124 -1.44 10.31 0.18
C LYS A 124 -2.15 10.42 1.50
N ARG A 125 -1.42 10.16 2.59
CA ARG A 125 -1.91 10.35 3.95
C ARG A 125 -1.25 11.59 4.54
N TRP A 126 -2.07 12.55 4.97
CA TRP A 126 -1.59 13.74 5.65
C TRP A 126 -0.84 13.37 6.94
N ASP A 127 0.26 14.06 7.21
CA ASP A 127 0.90 13.97 8.51
C ASP A 127 -0.04 14.65 9.53
N MET A 128 -0.43 13.92 10.58
CA MET A 128 -1.38 14.43 11.57
C MET A 128 -0.84 15.65 12.33
N SER A 129 0.50 15.80 12.39
CA SER A 129 1.15 16.99 12.94
C SER A 129 0.75 18.28 12.21
N THR A 130 0.38 18.18 10.94
CA THR A 130 -0.10 19.31 10.13
C THR A 130 -1.42 19.90 10.65
N TYR A 131 -2.22 19.11 11.37
CA TYR A 131 -3.49 19.56 11.96
C TYR A 131 -3.38 19.97 13.44
N GLY A 132 -2.20 19.85 14.06
CA GLY A 132 -2.01 20.13 15.48
C GLY A 132 -2.76 19.17 16.41
N VAL A 133 -3.19 18.00 15.91
CA VAL A 133 -3.93 16.97 16.65
C VAL A 133 -3.01 15.79 16.93
N THR A 134 -3.09 15.22 18.13
CA THR A 134 -2.39 13.97 18.45
C THR A 134 -2.92 12.85 17.54
N PRO A 135 -2.06 12.14 16.79
CA PRO A 135 -2.52 11.08 15.91
C PRO A 135 -3.25 10.00 16.71
N GLN A 136 -4.48 9.71 16.31
CA GLN A 136 -5.11 8.46 16.68
C GLN A 136 -4.35 7.35 15.96
N VAL A 137 -3.51 6.64 16.72
CA VAL A 137 -2.71 5.53 16.18
C VAL A 137 -3.67 4.44 15.74
N ASP A 138 -3.68 4.18 14.44
CA ASP A 138 -4.30 2.96 13.93
C ASP A 138 -3.45 1.77 14.39
N THR A 139 -4.04 0.93 15.23
CA THR A 139 -3.38 -0.28 15.76
C THR A 139 -3.62 -1.49 14.86
N HIS A 140 -4.47 -1.36 13.84
CA HIS A 140 -4.71 -2.41 12.88
C HIS A 140 -3.43 -2.66 12.08
N ARG A 141 -2.95 -3.90 12.14
CA ARG A 141 -1.88 -4.38 11.29
C ARG A 141 -2.48 -5.20 10.17
N PRO A 142 -1.93 -5.14 8.95
CA PRO A 142 -2.30 -6.05 7.90
C PRO A 142 -2.10 -7.49 8.42
N HIS A 143 -3.15 -8.30 8.27
CA HIS A 143 -3.13 -9.71 8.69
C HIS A 143 -2.34 -10.59 7.71
N SER A 144 -1.86 -10.01 6.60
CA SER A 144 -1.12 -10.71 5.56
C SER A 144 0.38 -10.40 5.61
N ASP A 145 1.16 -11.38 5.18
CA ASP A 145 2.61 -11.32 4.96
C ASP A 145 2.99 -10.66 3.62
N TYR A 146 2.03 -10.03 2.94
CA TYR A 146 2.33 -9.13 1.81
C TYR A 146 2.94 -7.83 2.30
N TRP A 147 2.47 -7.32 3.45
CA TRP A 147 2.87 -6.00 3.93
C TRP A 147 4.15 -6.08 4.74
N LEU A 148 5.10 -5.25 4.37
CA LEU A 148 6.36 -5.16 5.08
C LEU A 148 6.19 -4.16 6.23
N SER A 149 6.26 -4.69 7.44
CA SER A 149 5.82 -3.99 8.66
C SER A 149 6.86 -3.07 9.29
N ASP A 150 8.11 -3.14 8.83
CA ASP A 150 9.25 -2.48 9.48
C ASP A 150 9.87 -1.40 8.58
N PRO A 151 9.98 -0.14 8.98
CA PRO A 151 10.63 0.90 8.17
C PRO A 151 12.16 0.76 8.09
N THR A 152 12.79 -0.06 8.95
CA THR A 152 14.27 -0.15 9.02
C THR A 152 14.91 -0.86 7.82
N TRP A 153 14.22 -1.80 7.17
CA TRP A 153 14.74 -2.51 6.00
C TRP A 153 14.59 -1.74 4.68
N ILE A 154 13.76 -0.68 4.64
CA ILE A 154 13.54 0.19 3.46
C ILE A 154 14.53 1.37 3.43
N THR A 155 15.60 1.33 4.23
CA THR A 155 16.79 2.08 3.84
C THR A 155 17.53 1.22 2.82
N LEU A 156 16.95 1.11 1.63
CA LEU A 156 17.65 0.57 0.48
C LEU A 156 18.87 1.47 0.34
N ASN A 157 20.02 0.93 0.76
CA ASN A 157 21.35 1.42 0.48
C ASN A 157 21.55 1.36 -1.05
N MET A 158 20.75 2.11 -1.80
CA MET A 158 21.10 2.58 -3.11
C MET A 158 22.23 3.58 -2.89
N LYS A 159 23.41 3.04 -2.59
CA LYS A 159 24.68 3.68 -2.90
C LYS A 159 24.73 3.73 -4.43
N PHE A 160 23.95 4.63 -5.03
CA PHE A 160 24.40 5.27 -6.25
C PHE A 160 25.70 5.94 -5.84
N THR A 161 26.84 5.29 -6.08
CA THR A 161 28.11 6.00 -6.12
C THR A 161 27.94 7.08 -7.18
N PRO A 162 27.79 8.35 -6.80
CA PRO A 162 27.75 9.42 -7.78
C PRO A 162 29.15 9.42 -8.36
N ARG A 163 29.30 9.03 -9.63
CA ARG A 163 30.49 9.40 -10.38
C ARG A 163 30.36 10.88 -10.71
N TYR A 164 30.45 11.73 -9.71
CA TYR A 164 30.72 13.15 -9.92
C TYR A 164 31.60 13.61 -8.77
N SER A 165 32.83 13.92 -9.15
CA SER A 165 33.87 14.53 -8.34
C SER A 165 33.35 15.74 -7.58
N ASP A 166 33.74 15.81 -6.31
CA ASP A 166 33.62 16.96 -5.42
C ASP A 166 33.78 18.29 -6.15
N HIS A 167 32.74 19.12 -6.13
CA HIS A 167 32.91 20.56 -5.97
C HIS A 167 31.68 21.13 -5.27
N VAL A 168 31.85 21.34 -3.97
CA VAL A 168 30.99 22.15 -3.11
C VAL A 168 30.99 23.59 -3.64
N ASN A 169 29.88 24.03 -4.23
CA ASN A 169 29.44 25.42 -4.15
C ASN A 169 27.96 25.49 -4.53
N ASP A 170 27.13 25.36 -3.50
CA ASP A 170 25.67 25.40 -3.57
C ASP A 170 25.21 26.84 -3.80
N THR A 171 25.11 27.24 -5.08
CA THR A 171 24.38 28.43 -5.54
C THR A 171 23.81 28.12 -6.92
N ASP A 172 22.75 27.30 -6.95
CA ASP A 172 22.01 26.95 -8.16
C ASP A 172 21.15 28.13 -8.66
N ASN A 173 21.80 29.11 -9.29
CA ASN A 173 21.13 30.09 -10.14
C ASN A 173 21.22 29.60 -11.59
N TRP A 174 20.28 28.74 -12.00
CA TRP A 174 20.17 28.28 -13.38
C TRP A 174 19.72 29.43 -14.29
N GLN A 175 20.68 30.15 -14.88
CA GLN A 175 20.44 31.01 -16.04
C GLN A 175 20.51 30.17 -17.31
N SER A 176 19.45 30.18 -18.11
CA SER A 176 19.42 29.56 -19.42
C SER A 176 20.52 30.14 -20.32
N PRO A 177 21.33 29.32 -21.02
CA PRO A 177 22.30 29.85 -21.97
C PRO A 177 21.58 30.47 -23.18
N PRO A 178 22.11 31.57 -23.74
CA PRO A 178 21.51 32.19 -24.91
C PRO A 178 21.68 31.27 -26.13
N VAL A 179 20.60 31.14 -26.90
CA VAL A 179 20.57 30.50 -28.21
C VAL A 179 21.61 31.16 -29.10
N ASN A 180 22.68 30.43 -29.41
CA ASN A 180 23.49 30.68 -30.60
C ASN A 180 23.63 29.35 -31.34
N SER A 181 23.08 29.36 -32.54
CA SER A 181 23.08 28.29 -33.53
C SER A 181 24.49 27.96 -34.01
N ASP A 182 24.91 26.71 -33.84
CA ASP A 182 26.06 26.13 -34.56
C ASP A 182 25.53 24.99 -35.47
N PRO A 183 25.76 25.03 -36.80
CA PRO A 183 24.97 24.24 -37.75
C PRO A 183 25.62 22.92 -38.17
N ASP A 184 26.21 22.13 -37.25
CA ASP A 184 26.89 20.88 -37.67
C ASP A 184 26.97 19.76 -36.61
N VAL A 185 25.86 19.46 -35.92
CA VAL A 185 25.73 18.22 -35.13
C VAL A 185 24.42 17.49 -35.48
N PRO A 186 24.46 16.20 -35.89
CA PRO A 186 23.25 15.45 -36.19
C PRO A 186 22.38 15.34 -34.94
N THR A 187 21.09 15.61 -35.09
CA THR A 187 20.06 15.65 -34.06
C THR A 187 19.91 14.28 -33.34
N SER A 188 20.85 13.95 -32.46
CA SER A 188 20.82 12.73 -31.67
C SER A 188 19.92 12.94 -30.45
N PHE A 189 18.73 12.32 -30.49
CA PHE A 189 17.85 12.08 -29.35
C PHE A 189 17.37 13.31 -28.57
N ALA A 190 16.54 14.14 -29.21
CA ALA A 190 15.72 15.20 -28.59
C ALA A 190 14.67 14.69 -27.55
N CYS A 191 14.75 13.43 -27.11
CA CYS A 191 13.89 12.87 -26.07
C CYS A 191 14.43 13.15 -24.66
N VAL A 192 15.77 13.22 -24.51
CA VAL A 192 16.40 13.45 -23.20
C VAL A 192 16.27 14.92 -22.79
N GLU A 193 16.44 15.86 -23.72
CA GLU A 193 16.24 17.30 -23.48
C GLU A 193 14.78 17.68 -23.21
N ARG A 194 13.83 16.85 -23.64
CA ARG A 194 12.40 17.04 -23.38
C ARG A 194 11.91 16.31 -22.12
N TRP A 195 12.76 15.53 -21.46
CA TRP A 195 12.42 14.90 -20.20
C TRP A 195 12.56 15.94 -19.07
N HIS A 196 11.53 16.76 -18.91
CA HIS A 196 11.33 17.50 -17.67
C HIS A 196 10.46 16.64 -16.74
N ASN A 197 10.90 16.42 -15.51
CA ASN A 197 10.03 15.86 -14.47
C ASN A 197 8.79 16.75 -14.33
N ALA A 198 7.61 16.12 -14.29
CA ALA A 198 6.34 16.83 -14.30
C ALA A 198 6.12 17.60 -12.98
N GLY A 199 6.28 18.92 -13.04
CA GLY A 199 5.76 19.88 -12.05
C GLY A 199 6.78 20.90 -11.57
N PRO A 200 6.38 22.17 -11.34
CA PRO A 200 7.27 23.18 -10.77
C PRO A 200 7.77 22.73 -9.39
N GLU A 201 9.02 23.05 -9.04
CA GLU A 201 9.67 22.75 -7.74
C GLU A 201 8.82 23.15 -6.52
N GLN A 202 7.90 24.11 -6.69
CA GLN A 202 6.91 24.52 -5.69
C GLN A 202 5.98 23.37 -5.26
N CYS A 203 5.68 22.42 -6.16
CA CYS A 203 4.89 21.23 -5.84
C CYS A 203 5.67 20.24 -4.97
N LYS A 204 7.02 20.24 -4.96
CA LYS A 204 7.82 19.39 -4.06
C LYS A 204 7.60 19.74 -2.59
N ARG A 205 7.43 21.04 -2.29
CA ARG A 205 7.09 21.53 -0.93
C ARG A 205 5.72 21.02 -0.45
N MET A 206 4.78 20.74 -1.34
CA MET A 206 3.47 20.19 -0.96
C MET A 206 3.58 18.75 -0.45
N PHE A 207 4.62 18.00 -0.85
CA PHE A 207 4.76 16.60 -0.44
C PHE A 207 5.28 16.42 0.99
N SER A 208 5.91 17.44 1.58
CA SER A 208 6.38 17.38 2.98
C SER A 208 5.24 17.34 4.01
N MET A 209 4.02 17.69 3.60
CA MET A 209 2.81 17.64 4.44
C MET A 209 2.24 16.22 4.60
N PHE A 210 2.69 15.26 3.78
CA PHE A 210 2.21 13.89 3.84
C PHE A 210 3.18 12.99 4.59
N HIS A 211 2.64 12.13 5.45
CA HIS A 211 3.40 11.09 6.12
C HIS A 211 3.68 9.91 5.17
N GLU A 212 2.62 9.48 4.47
CA GLU A 212 2.68 8.46 3.43
C GLU A 212 2.38 9.12 2.09
N LEU A 213 3.24 8.85 1.10
CA LEU A 213 3.17 9.45 -0.23
C LEU A 213 2.59 8.51 -1.29
N GLY A 214 2.34 7.26 -0.89
CA GLY A 214 1.91 6.20 -1.78
C GLY A 214 2.11 4.82 -1.17
N ILE A 215 1.97 3.82 -2.02
CA ILE A 215 2.30 2.42 -1.73
C ILE A 215 3.19 1.88 -2.85
N PHE A 216 4.17 1.05 -2.51
CA PHE A 216 4.89 0.24 -3.48
C PHE A 216 4.29 -1.16 -3.52
N ILE A 217 4.14 -1.70 -4.72
CA ILE A 217 3.77 -3.09 -4.94
C ILE A 217 4.85 -3.73 -5.81
N ALA A 218 5.40 -4.84 -5.34
CA ALA A 218 6.24 -5.72 -6.12
C ALA A 218 5.40 -6.90 -6.63
N SER A 219 5.46 -7.16 -7.93
CA SER A 219 4.77 -8.27 -8.57
C SER A 219 5.70 -9.02 -9.51
N CYS A 220 5.50 -10.33 -9.66
CA CYS A 220 6.19 -11.07 -10.71
C CYS A 220 5.54 -10.77 -12.08
N TRP A 221 6.22 -11.13 -13.17
CA TRP A 221 5.68 -10.99 -14.53
C TRP A 221 4.36 -11.75 -14.76
N HIS A 222 4.10 -12.81 -13.99
CA HIS A 222 2.84 -13.55 -14.01
C HIS A 222 1.71 -12.88 -13.20
N ARG A 223 1.92 -11.63 -12.74
CA ARG A 223 0.95 -10.78 -12.02
C ARG A 223 0.55 -11.26 -10.63
N PHE A 224 1.31 -12.17 -10.03
CA PHE A 224 1.20 -12.43 -8.60
C PHE A 224 1.87 -11.29 -7.83
N VAL A 225 1.11 -10.70 -6.90
CA VAL A 225 1.66 -9.76 -5.91
C VAL A 225 2.61 -10.53 -5.01
N LEU A 226 3.80 -9.98 -4.79
CA LEU A 226 4.83 -10.59 -3.98
C LEU A 226 5.01 -9.84 -2.68
N LEU A 227 5.07 -8.52 -2.73
CA LEU A 227 5.27 -7.68 -1.56
C LEU A 227 4.55 -6.35 -1.77
N ALA A 228 4.20 -5.71 -0.66
CA ALA A 228 3.72 -4.35 -0.64
C ALA A 228 4.28 -3.60 0.57
N CYS A 229 4.50 -2.30 0.43
CA CYS A 229 4.93 -1.44 1.53
C CYS A 229 4.43 -0.01 1.36
N ASP A 230 4.30 0.71 2.47
CA ASP A 230 4.01 2.13 2.49
C ASP A 230 5.21 2.95 1.99
N MET A 231 4.95 3.98 1.18
CA MET A 231 5.94 4.97 0.80
C MET A 231 6.02 6.05 1.86
N VAL A 232 6.75 5.79 2.95
CA VAL A 232 6.92 6.74 4.05
C VAL A 232 8.04 7.72 3.72
N LYS A 233 7.72 9.03 3.65
CA LYS A 233 8.69 10.15 3.51
C LYS A 233 9.86 9.86 2.55
N SER A 234 9.56 9.45 1.31
CA SER A 234 10.55 9.13 0.28
C SER A 234 11.56 10.28 0.08
N SER A 235 12.86 10.01 0.16
CA SER A 235 13.93 11.00 0.00
C SER A 235 13.99 11.64 -1.39
N GLU A 236 13.40 11.01 -2.41
CA GLU A 236 13.29 11.61 -3.75
C GLU A 236 12.26 12.77 -3.80
N LEU A 237 11.28 12.75 -2.89
CA LEU A 237 10.19 13.71 -2.80
C LEU A 237 10.24 14.57 -1.52
N TYR A 238 11.03 14.14 -0.54
CA TYR A 238 11.16 14.78 0.77
C TYR A 238 12.47 15.57 0.84
N VAL A 239 12.36 16.90 0.89
CA VAL A 239 13.47 17.80 1.18
C VAL A 239 13.41 18.15 2.66
N SER A 240 14.38 17.67 3.45
CA SER A 240 14.55 18.06 4.85
C SER A 240 15.13 19.46 4.94
N PHE A 241 14.41 20.38 5.58
CA PHE A 241 14.94 21.72 5.87
C PHE A 241 15.51 21.76 7.29
N VAL A 242 16.77 22.16 7.41
CA VAL A 242 17.33 22.72 8.63
C VAL A 242 16.92 24.19 8.62
N LEU A 243 16.14 24.62 9.61
CA LEU A 243 15.90 26.04 9.84
C LEU A 243 17.07 26.56 10.67
N ASP A 244 17.91 27.41 10.06
CA ASP A 244 18.85 28.27 10.78
C ASP A 244 18.11 29.43 11.47
#